data_AF-A0A1H0VUA9-F1
#
_entry.id   AF-A0A1H0VUA9-F1
#
_cell.length_a   1.000
_cell.length_b   1.000
_cell.length_c   1.000
_cell.angle_alpha   90.00
_cell.angle_beta   90.00
_cell.angle_gamma   90.00
#
_symmetry.space_group_name_H-M   'P 1'
#
loop_
_entity.id
_entity.type
_entity.pdbx_description
1 polymer ?
#
loop_
_entity_poly.entity_id
_entity_poly.type
_entity_poly.pdbx_seq_one_letter_code
_entity_poly.pdbx_strand_id
1 'polypeptide(L)'
;MILAVLAFGFWHASKPKLANTSISPRHVYRIEYYDASLIQRIIHHDMKMPTFVRLYRNDPEVLLGESQVVDMWMNGQLYWWFDPPLNVVQVGRDVVFEGIPPECTDCPKLPESAYRP
;
A
#
# COMPACT_ATOMS: atom_id res chain seq x y z
N MET A 1 -10.31 -32.58 17.30
CA MET A 1 -10.92 -32.14 16.02
C MET A 1 -11.46 -30.71 16.06
N ILE A 2 -12.26 -30.30 17.05
CA ILE A 2 -12.82 -28.93 17.14
C ILE A 2 -11.73 -27.83 17.20
N LEU A 3 -10.67 -28.03 17.99
CA LEU A 3 -9.53 -27.10 18.07
C LEU A 3 -8.82 -26.87 16.72
N ALA A 4 -8.70 -27.90 15.89
CA ALA A 4 -8.07 -27.79 14.58
C ALA A 4 -8.96 -27.01 13.59
N VAL A 5 -10.28 -27.21 13.65
CA VAL A 5 -11.24 -26.47 12.82
C VAL A 5 -11.29 -25.00 13.22
N LEU A 6 -11.26 -24.70 14.53
CA LEU A 6 -11.17 -23.33 15.02
C LEU A 6 -9.84 -22.68 14.60
N ALA A 7 -8.71 -23.36 14.78
CA ALA A 7 -7.42 -22.84 14.36
C ALA A 7 -7.35 -22.57 12.84
N PHE A 8 -7.89 -23.46 12.01
CA PHE A 8 -7.96 -23.25 10.55
C PHE A 8 -8.92 -22.11 10.16
N GLY A 9 -10.07 -22.01 10.82
CA GLY A 9 -11.02 -20.92 10.63
C GLY A 9 -10.42 -19.56 11.00
N PHE A 10 -9.75 -19.49 12.15
CA PHE A 10 -9.00 -18.31 12.58
C PHE A 10 -7.88 -17.97 11.59
N TRP A 11 -7.12 -18.97 11.13
CA TRP A 11 -6.06 -18.76 10.14
C TRP A 11 -6.59 -18.17 8.83
N HIS A 12 -7.66 -18.73 8.27
CA HIS A 12 -8.27 -18.20 7.05
C HIS A 12 -8.85 -16.80 7.25
N ALA A 13 -9.47 -16.53 8.40
CA ALA A 13 -10.03 -15.22 8.73
C ALA A 13 -8.95 -14.16 9.01
N SER A 14 -7.73 -14.58 9.32
CA SER A 14 -6.57 -13.71 9.58
C SER A 14 -5.85 -13.25 8.31
N LYS A 15 -6.10 -13.89 7.16
CA LYS A 15 -5.38 -13.57 5.93
C LYS A 15 -5.90 -12.27 5.32
N PRO A 16 -5.04 -11.27 5.13
CA PRO A 16 -5.42 -10.06 4.42
C PRO A 16 -5.67 -10.38 2.95
N LYS A 17 -6.58 -9.63 2.32
CA LYS A 17 -6.95 -9.82 0.92
C LYS A 17 -6.43 -8.65 0.10
N LEU A 18 -5.76 -8.95 -1.01
CA LEU A 18 -5.36 -7.93 -1.97
C LEU A 18 -6.63 -7.31 -2.58
N ALA A 19 -6.83 -6.03 -2.34
CA ALA A 19 -7.98 -5.28 -2.80
C ALA A 19 -7.68 -4.57 -4.12
N ASN A 20 -6.52 -3.93 -4.21
CA ASN A 20 -6.12 -3.19 -5.40
C ASN A 20 -4.60 -3.11 -5.54
N THR A 21 -4.12 -2.80 -6.74
CA THR A 21 -2.72 -2.49 -7.01
C THR A 21 -2.61 -1.20 -7.81
N SER A 22 -1.53 -0.46 -7.60
CA SER A 22 -1.17 0.70 -8.42
C SER A 22 0.30 0.63 -8.77
N ILE A 23 0.62 0.97 -10.01
CA ILE A 23 1.97 0.90 -10.55
C ILE A 23 2.47 2.33 -10.75
N SER A 24 3.74 2.56 -10.42
CA SER A 24 4.35 3.86 -10.62
C SER A 24 4.49 4.20 -12.12
N PRO A 25 4.63 5.48 -12.49
CA PRO A 25 4.60 5.89 -13.90
C PRO A 25 5.64 5.19 -14.77
N ARG A 26 6.84 4.93 -14.24
CA ARG A 26 7.91 4.21 -14.96
C ARG A 26 7.95 2.71 -14.65
N HIS A 27 6.93 2.18 -13.98
CA HIS A 27 6.76 0.75 -13.68
C HIS A 27 7.85 0.14 -12.79
N VAL A 28 8.63 0.98 -12.10
CA VAL A 28 9.70 0.55 -11.18
C VAL A 28 9.14 0.11 -9.84
N TYR A 29 8.08 0.76 -9.38
CA TYR A 29 7.45 0.51 -8.09
C TYR A 29 5.99 0.08 -8.23
N ARG A 30 5.51 -0.64 -7.24
CA ARG A 30 4.12 -1.07 -7.12
C ARG A 30 3.64 -0.85 -5.70
N ILE A 31 2.44 -0.31 -5.57
CA ILE A 31 1.69 -0.30 -4.33
C ILE A 31 0.62 -1.38 -4.38
N GLU A 32 0.49 -2.11 -3.28
CA GLU A 32 -0.56 -3.08 -3.06
C GLU A 32 -1.41 -2.68 -1.85
N TYR A 33 -2.72 -2.60 -2.07
CA TYR A 33 -3.71 -2.27 -1.04
C TYR A 33 -4.32 -3.57 -0.53
N TYR A 34 -4.27 -3.78 0.78
CA TYR A 34 -4.82 -4.96 1.42
C TYR A 34 -5.95 -4.60 2.37
N ASP A 35 -7.12 -5.21 2.14
CA ASP A 35 -8.21 -5.14 3.09
C ASP A 35 -7.80 -5.82 4.39
N ALA A 36 -8.08 -5.14 5.51
CA ALA A 36 -7.88 -5.70 6.82
C ALA A 36 -8.67 -7.01 6.97
N SER A 37 -8.04 -7.99 7.62
CA SER A 37 -8.65 -9.29 7.89
C SER A 37 -9.90 -9.14 8.77
N LEU A 38 -10.77 -10.15 8.82
CA LEU A 38 -12.01 -10.06 9.62
C LEU A 38 -11.72 -9.75 11.09
N ILE A 39 -10.63 -10.30 11.63
CA ILE A 39 -10.19 -10.04 13.01
C ILE A 39 -9.71 -8.60 13.16
N GLN A 40 -8.91 -8.10 12.22
CA GLN A 40 -8.46 -6.71 12.24
C GLN A 40 -9.63 -5.73 12.12
N ARG A 41 -10.68 -6.06 11.36
CA ARG A 41 -11.92 -5.25 11.28
C ARG A 41 -12.68 -5.20 12.60
N ILE A 42 -12.63 -6.25 13.41
CA ILE A 42 -13.22 -6.26 14.76
C ILE A 42 -12.39 -5.40 15.71
N ILE A 43 -11.05 -5.46 15.62
CA ILE A 43 -10.14 -4.64 16.44
C ILE A 43 -10.29 -3.16 16.08
N HIS A 44 -10.28 -2.83 14.78
CA HIS A 44 -10.42 -1.47 14.22
C HIS A 44 -11.86 -1.16 13.80
N HIS A 45 -12.82 -1.43 14.69
CA HIS A 45 -14.25 -1.26 14.43
C HIS A 45 -14.67 0.21 14.22
N ASP A 46 -13.82 1.15 14.60
CA ASP A 46 -13.97 2.60 14.41
C ASP A 46 -13.66 3.04 12.97
N MET A 47 -12.92 2.24 12.21
CA MET A 47 -12.56 2.51 10.82
C MET A 47 -13.64 2.00 9.86
N LYS A 48 -14.02 2.82 8.87
CA LYS A 48 -15.01 2.42 7.86
C LYS A 48 -14.43 1.47 6.82
N MET A 49 -13.23 1.76 6.33
CA MET A 49 -12.51 0.95 5.35
C MET A 49 -11.08 0.70 5.85
N PRO A 50 -10.91 -0.20 6.85
CA PRO A 50 -9.59 -0.54 7.37
C PRO A 50 -8.78 -1.28 6.31
N THR A 51 -7.66 -0.67 5.92
CA THR A 51 -6.78 -1.14 4.85
C THR A 51 -5.34 -0.84 5.28
N PHE A 52 -4.40 -1.70 4.88
CA PHE A 52 -2.97 -1.38 4.97
C PHE A 52 -2.33 -1.50 3.59
N VAL A 53 -1.19 -0.87 3.43
CA VAL A 53 -0.56 -0.66 2.13
C VAL A 53 0.87 -1.17 2.15
N ARG A 54 1.28 -1.81 1.06
CA ARG A 54 2.67 -2.25 0.87
C ARG A 54 3.25 -1.58 -0.37
N LEU A 55 4.46 -1.05 -0.22
CA LEU A 55 5.25 -0.52 -1.32
C LEU A 55 6.34 -1.53 -1.69
N TYR A 56 6.36 -1.91 -2.96
CA TYR A 56 7.33 -2.81 -3.54
C TYR A 56 8.13 -2.12 -4.64
N ARG A 57 9.40 -2.51 -4.77
CA ARG A 57 10.16 -2.40 -6.02
C ARG A 57 9.87 -3.65 -6.86
N ASN A 58 9.65 -3.49 -8.15
CA ASN A 58 9.31 -4.60 -9.05
C ASN A 58 10.54 -5.38 -9.50
N ASP A 59 11.66 -4.71 -9.78
CA ASP A 59 12.90 -5.35 -10.26
C ASP A 59 14.17 -4.77 -9.57
N PRO A 60 14.86 -5.55 -8.71
CA PRO A 60 14.41 -6.84 -8.17
C PRO A 60 13.16 -6.67 -7.29
N GLU A 61 12.35 -7.73 -7.17
CA GLU A 61 11.16 -7.70 -6.32
C GLU A 61 11.55 -7.59 -4.84
N VAL A 62 11.30 -6.42 -4.24
CA VAL A 62 11.68 -6.11 -2.85
C VAL A 62 10.58 -5.31 -2.17
N LEU A 63 10.15 -5.75 -0.99
CA LEU A 63 9.27 -4.96 -0.12
C LEU A 63 10.09 -3.80 0.48
N LEU A 64 9.70 -2.57 0.13
CA LEU A 64 10.33 -1.36 0.64
C LEU A 64 9.68 -0.87 1.94
N GLY A 65 8.38 -1.08 2.09
CA GLY A 65 7.65 -0.66 3.29
C GLY A 65 6.25 -1.23 3.36
N GLU A 66 5.75 -1.35 4.60
CA GLU A 66 4.37 -1.69 4.92
C GLU A 66 3.83 -0.65 5.90
N SER A 67 2.62 -0.17 5.65
CA SER A 67 1.95 0.76 6.55
C SER A 67 1.25 0.03 7.69
N GLN A 68 0.89 0.77 8.75
CA GLN A 68 -0.13 0.30 9.69
C GLN A 68 -1.51 0.24 9.01
N VAL A 69 -2.48 -0.37 9.69
CA VAL A 69 -3.89 -0.33 9.26
C VAL A 69 -4.42 1.09 9.43
N VAL A 70 -4.96 1.65 8.35
CA VAL A 70 -5.53 3.00 8.29
C VAL A 70 -6.93 2.95 7.67
N ASP A 71 -7.72 4.00 7.86
CA ASP A 71 -9.03 4.12 7.21
C ASP A 71 -8.88 4.75 5.81
N MET A 72 -9.11 3.93 4.78
CA MET A 72 -9.04 4.36 3.37
C MET A 72 -10.36 4.96 2.87
N TRP A 73 -11.38 5.10 3.72
CA TRP A 73 -12.66 5.66 3.33
C TRP A 73 -12.52 7.12 2.87
N MET A 74 -12.73 7.38 1.57
CA MET A 74 -12.50 8.67 0.91
C MET A 74 -11.06 9.20 1.01
N ASN A 75 -10.10 8.30 1.24
CA ASN A 75 -8.70 8.62 1.54
C ASN A 75 -7.73 7.84 0.62
N GLY A 76 -8.16 7.54 -0.61
CA GLY A 76 -7.43 6.69 -1.55
C GLY A 76 -6.54 7.45 -2.53
N GLN A 77 -6.28 8.75 -2.36
CA GLN A 77 -5.43 9.50 -3.28
C GLN A 77 -3.99 8.95 -3.26
N LEU A 78 -3.36 8.80 -4.41
CA LEU A 78 -1.97 8.32 -4.50
C LEU A 78 -1.13 9.37 -5.20
N TYR A 79 0.01 9.70 -4.59
CA TYR A 79 1.00 10.59 -5.16
C TYR A 79 2.39 9.96 -5.17
N TRP A 80 3.03 10.00 -6.33
CA TRP A 80 4.36 9.48 -6.59
C TRP A 80 5.38 10.63 -6.70
N TRP A 81 5.98 11.07 -5.59
CA TRP A 81 6.92 12.20 -5.57
C TRP A 81 8.38 11.72 -5.60
N PHE A 82 8.86 11.28 -6.77
CA PHE A 82 10.23 10.78 -6.93
C PHE A 82 11.28 11.87 -7.18
N ASP A 83 10.86 13.11 -7.40
CA ASP A 83 11.79 14.21 -7.69
C ASP A 83 12.45 14.72 -6.39
N PRO A 84 13.78 14.89 -6.37
CA PRO A 84 14.45 15.56 -5.27
C PRO A 84 13.89 16.97 -5.05
N PRO A 85 13.72 17.41 -3.79
CA PRO A 85 14.22 16.79 -2.57
C PRO A 85 13.23 15.83 -1.87
N LEU A 86 12.04 15.61 -2.42
CA LEU A 86 10.97 14.91 -1.69
C LEU A 86 11.23 13.41 -1.57
N ASN A 87 11.36 12.69 -2.69
CA ASN A 87 11.57 11.24 -2.70
C ASN A 87 10.57 10.47 -1.80
N VAL A 88 9.29 10.83 -1.91
CA VAL A 88 8.21 10.26 -1.10
C VAL A 88 7.11 9.63 -1.95
N VAL A 89 6.46 8.61 -1.40
CA VAL A 89 5.24 8.03 -1.95
C VAL A 89 4.14 8.18 -0.91
N GLN A 90 3.09 8.92 -1.26
CA GLN A 90 2.00 9.23 -0.33
C GLN A 90 0.72 8.53 -0.77
N VAL A 91 0.09 7.83 0.16
CA VAL A 91 -1.18 7.13 -0.02
C VAL A 91 -2.18 7.69 1.00
N GLY A 92 -3.22 8.32 0.49
CA GLY A 92 -4.16 9.11 1.25
C GLY A 92 -3.46 10.22 2.03
N ARG A 93 -4.05 10.54 3.17
CA ARG A 93 -3.52 11.49 4.16
C ARG A 93 -2.60 10.81 5.17
N ASP A 94 -2.76 9.51 5.39
CA ASP A 94 -2.24 8.86 6.60
C ASP A 94 -1.01 7.98 6.35
N VAL A 95 -0.65 7.68 5.09
CA VAL A 95 0.51 6.84 4.74
C VAL A 95 1.49 7.61 3.88
N VAL A 96 2.73 7.74 4.36
CA VAL A 96 3.85 8.35 3.64
C VAL A 96 5.06 7.42 3.74
N PHE A 97 5.61 7.03 2.59
CA PHE A 97 6.88 6.33 2.50
C PHE A 97 7.96 7.32 2.07
N GLU A 98 8.99 7.50 2.89
CA GLU A 98 10.08 8.44 2.65
C GLU A 98 11.35 7.74 2.19
N GLY A 99 12.26 8.51 1.57
CA GLY A 99 13.57 8.00 1.17
C GLY A 99 13.51 6.99 0.02
N ILE A 100 12.48 7.09 -0.83
CA ILE A 100 12.31 6.17 -1.96
C ILE A 100 13.29 6.56 -3.08
N PRO A 101 14.15 5.65 -3.55
CA PRO A 101 15.10 5.96 -4.60
C PRO A 101 14.37 6.43 -5.87
N PRO A 102 14.94 7.36 -6.65
CA PRO A 102 14.34 7.78 -7.90
C PRO A 102 14.21 6.59 -8.85
N GLU A 103 13.16 6.59 -9.66
CA GLU A 103 12.91 5.51 -10.63
C GLU A 103 14.02 5.39 -11.68
N CYS A 104 14.74 6.49 -11.95
CA CYS A 104 15.83 6.52 -12.90
C CYS A 104 16.72 7.76 -12.71
N THR A 105 17.94 7.67 -13.24
CA THR A 105 18.92 8.76 -13.29
C THR A 105 18.69 9.61 -14.55
N ASP A 106 18.62 10.94 -14.41
CA ASP A 106 18.50 11.93 -15.50
C ASP A 106 17.31 11.74 -16.46
N CYS A 107 16.21 11.23 -15.93
CA CYS A 107 15.01 11.06 -16.69
C CYS A 107 14.32 12.39 -17.03
N PRO A 108 13.68 12.50 -18.21
CA PRO A 108 12.81 13.63 -18.48
C PRO A 108 11.70 13.68 -17.44
N LYS A 109 11.40 14.88 -16.95
CA LYS A 109 10.27 15.11 -16.04
C LYS A 109 9.02 14.51 -16.66
N LEU A 110 8.30 13.74 -15.85
CA LEU A 110 7.03 13.19 -16.29
C LEU A 110 6.02 14.35 -16.49
N PRO A 111 5.08 14.22 -17.43
CA PRO A 111 3.99 15.19 -17.52
C PRO A 111 3.16 15.15 -16.24
N GLU A 112 2.58 16.27 -15.82
CA GLU A 112 1.78 16.35 -14.58
C GLU A 112 0.64 15.31 -14.54
N SER A 113 0.10 14.95 -15.71
CA SER A 113 -0.91 13.90 -15.87
C SER A 113 -0.45 12.51 -15.43
N ALA A 114 0.85 12.23 -15.47
CA ALA A 114 1.40 10.94 -15.04
C ALA A 114 1.53 10.82 -13.52
N TYR A 115 1.44 11.93 -12.78
CA TYR A 115 1.45 11.94 -11.31
C TYR A 115 0.04 11.89 -10.70
N ARG A 116 -1.01 11.89 -11.53
CA ARG A 116 -2.39 11.80 -11.06
C ARG A 116 -2.84 10.34 -10.94
N PRO A 117 -3.65 10.00 -9.93
CA PRO A 117 -4.22 8.66 -9.74
C PRO A 117 -5.21 8.28 -10.85
#